data_AF-A0A837HCQ1-F1
#
_entry.id   AF-A0A837HCQ1-F1
#
_cell.length_a   1.000
_cell.length_b   1.000
_cell.length_c   1.000
_cell.angle_alpha   90.00
_cell.angle_beta   90.00
_cell.angle_gamma   90.00
#
_symmetry.space_group_name_H-M   'P 1'
#
loop_
_entity.id
_entity.type
_entity.pdbx_description
1 polymer ?
#
loop_
_entity_poly.entity_id
_entity_poly.type
_entity_poly.pdbx_seq_one_letter_code
_entity_poly.pdbx_strand_id
1 'polypeptide(L)'
;MKNWNTDTTQFKTRLSKNIWELSQKINYGLNGKRLKLVEIKDNWEFLKSELDPNRARMIEYLVWGKTYSLQNKNKFWNLSPKIKIYG
;
A
#
# COMPACT_ATOMS: atom_id res chain seq x y z
N MET A 1 12.27 2.58 -13.47
CA MET A 1 11.84 2.97 -12.10
C MET A 1 11.71 4.48 -12.07
N LYS A 2 10.64 5.03 -11.50
CA LYS A 2 10.34 6.48 -11.49
C LYS A 2 10.79 7.18 -10.20
N ASN A 3 11.82 6.68 -9.53
CA ASN A 3 12.50 7.38 -8.44
C ASN A 3 13.96 7.54 -8.85
N TRP A 4 14.30 8.65 -9.49
CA TRP A 4 15.60 8.87 -10.13
C TRP A 4 16.73 9.26 -9.16
N ASN A 5 16.44 9.38 -7.87
CA ASN A 5 17.43 9.84 -6.88
C ASN A 5 17.40 9.01 -5.58
N THR A 6 17.14 7.70 -5.65
CA THR A 6 17.26 6.85 -4.47
C THR A 6 18.70 6.39 -4.31
N ASP A 7 19.34 6.89 -3.26
CA ASP A 7 20.67 6.45 -2.87
C ASP A 7 20.63 5.00 -2.35
N THR A 8 21.01 4.07 -3.22
CA THR A 8 21.04 2.64 -2.90
C THR A 8 22.15 2.26 -1.92
N THR A 9 23.03 3.18 -1.53
CA THR A 9 24.09 2.92 -0.54
C THR A 9 23.59 2.91 0.90
N GLN A 10 22.38 3.43 1.15
CA GLN A 10 21.78 3.50 2.49
C GLN A 10 21.21 2.15 2.97
N PHE A 11 21.17 1.12 2.12
CA PHE A 11 20.70 -0.21 2.51
C PHE A 11 21.75 -0.92 3.36
N LYS A 12 21.58 -0.84 4.69
CA LYS A 12 22.44 -1.51 5.68
C LYS A 12 22.45 -3.04 5.55
N THR A 13 21.42 -3.64 4.95
CA THR A 13 21.28 -5.10 4.80
C THR A 13 20.63 -5.47 3.47
N ARG A 14 20.87 -6.71 3.02
CA ARG A 14 20.19 -7.28 1.83
C ARG A 14 18.67 -7.32 2.00
N LEU A 15 18.20 -7.52 3.23
CA LEU A 15 16.77 -7.55 3.56
C LEU A 15 16.10 -6.19 3.31
N SER A 16 16.71 -5.10 3.76
CA SER A 16 16.12 -3.75 3.57
C SER A 16 16.05 -3.36 2.09
N LYS A 17 17.07 -3.74 1.30
CA LYS A 17 17.03 -3.57 -0.15
C LYS A 17 15.89 -4.37 -0.80
N ASN A 18 15.70 -5.63 -0.40
CA ASN A 18 14.63 -6.47 -0.93
C ASN A 18 13.24 -5.89 -0.62
N ILE A 19 13.02 -5.45 0.62
CA ILE A 19 11.77 -4.81 1.05
C ILE A 19 11.50 -3.55 0.23
N TRP A 20 12.53 -2.70 0.05
CA TRP A 20 12.41 -1.50 -0.77
C TRP A 20 12.08 -1.83 -2.23
N GLU A 21 12.75 -2.80 -2.84
CA GLU A 21 12.45 -3.20 -4.23
C GLU A 21 11.01 -3.72 -4.38
N LEU A 22 10.53 -4.50 -3.41
CA LEU A 22 9.14 -4.97 -3.37
C LEU A 22 8.15 -3.81 -3.21
N SER A 23 8.44 -2.85 -2.33
CA SER A 23 7.57 -1.69 -2.14
C SER A 23 7.47 -0.84 -3.41
N GLN A 24 8.59 -0.60 -4.09
CA GLN A 24 8.60 0.14 -5.35
C GLN A 24 7.77 -0.57 -6.43
N LYS A 25 7.93 -1.89 -6.57
CA LYS A 25 7.17 -2.72 -7.51
C LYS A 25 5.66 -2.67 -7.25
N ILE A 26 5.25 -2.75 -5.98
CA ILE A 26 3.84 -2.78 -5.61
C ILE A 26 3.19 -1.39 -5.75
N ASN A 27 3.89 -0.33 -5.33
CA ASN A 27 3.34 1.02 -5.36
C ASN A 27 3.28 1.60 -6.79
N TYR A 28 4.33 1.39 -7.59
CA TYR A 28 4.52 2.09 -8.87
C TYR A 28 4.39 1.19 -10.10
N GLY A 29 4.21 -0.11 -9.90
CA GLY A 29 3.94 -1.06 -10.96
C GLY A 29 5.08 -2.02 -11.24
N LEU A 30 4.68 -3.15 -11.79
CA LEU A 30 5.50 -4.35 -11.91
C LEU A 30 6.33 -4.42 -13.20
N ASN A 31 6.11 -3.52 -14.16
CA ASN A 31 6.73 -3.54 -15.50
C ASN A 31 6.73 -4.95 -16.13
N GLY A 32 5.61 -5.69 -16.00
CA GLY A 32 5.45 -7.05 -16.54
C GLY A 32 6.07 -8.18 -15.70
N LYS A 33 6.75 -7.88 -14.58
CA LYS A 33 7.33 -8.90 -13.69
C LYS A 33 6.31 -9.39 -12.66
N ARG A 34 6.21 -10.71 -12.46
CA ARG A 34 5.31 -11.27 -11.44
C ARG A 34 5.91 -11.13 -10.04
N LEU A 35 5.06 -10.91 -9.03
CA LEU A 35 5.45 -11.02 -7.63
C LEU A 35 5.38 -12.49 -7.19
N LYS A 36 6.37 -12.96 -6.44
CA LYS A 36 6.30 -14.27 -5.79
C LYS A 36 5.54 -14.15 -4.48
N LEU A 37 4.54 -15.01 -4.30
CA LEU A 37 3.72 -15.02 -3.10
C LEU A 37 4.54 -15.25 -1.82
N VAL A 38 5.54 -16.15 -1.88
CA VAL A 38 6.43 -16.46 -0.77
C VAL A 38 7.22 -15.23 -0.33
N GLU A 39 7.81 -14.49 -1.28
CA GLU A 39 8.56 -13.26 -0.99
C GLU A 39 7.67 -12.19 -0.32
N ILE A 40 6.40 -12.10 -0.68
CA ILE A 40 5.45 -11.19 -0.01
C ILE A 40 5.17 -11.65 1.41
N LYS A 41 4.88 -12.95 1.61
CA LYS A 41 4.52 -13.49 2.93
C LYS A 41 5.68 -13.38 3.93
N ASP A 42 6.88 -13.77 3.52
CA ASP A 42 8.06 -13.80 4.38
C ASP A 42 8.50 -12.40 4.83
N ASN A 43 8.28 -11.39 3.98
CA ASN A 43 8.67 -10.01 4.26
C ASN A 43 7.50 -9.12 4.69
N TRP A 44 6.30 -9.68 4.90
CA TRP A 44 5.07 -8.90 5.05
C TRP A 44 5.11 -7.91 6.22
N GLU A 45 5.70 -8.33 7.35
CA GLU A 45 5.81 -7.53 8.58
C GLU A 45 6.48 -6.17 8.32
N PHE A 46 7.56 -6.17 7.54
CA PHE A 46 8.31 -4.96 7.19
C PHE A 46 7.81 -4.29 5.92
N LEU A 47 7.32 -5.08 4.96
CA LEU A 47 6.84 -4.55 3.68
C LEU A 47 5.60 -3.68 3.86
N LYS A 48 4.69 -4.08 4.76
CA LYS A 48 3.41 -3.39 4.96
C LYS A 48 3.56 -1.90 5.30
N SER A 49 4.57 -1.52 6.09
CA SER A 49 4.78 -0.12 6.48
C SER A 49 5.30 0.77 5.34
N GLU A 50 5.89 0.16 4.31
CA GLU A 50 6.47 0.85 3.15
C GLU A 50 5.48 0.99 1.97
N LEU A 51 4.29 0.40 2.09
CA LEU A 51 3.26 0.41 1.05
C LEU A 51 2.26 1.55 1.24
N ASP A 52 1.75 2.07 0.12
CA ASP A 52 0.55 2.90 0.16
C ASP A 52 -0.58 2.13 0.88
N PRO A 53 -1.34 2.75 1.79
CA PRO A 53 -2.34 2.03 2.59
C PRO A 53 -3.38 1.26 1.77
N ASN A 54 -3.77 1.76 0.60
CA ASN A 54 -4.73 1.07 -0.25
C ASN A 54 -4.08 -0.10 -0.99
N ARG A 55 -2.82 0.04 -1.39
CA ARG A 55 -2.02 -1.06 -1.95
C ARG A 55 -1.79 -2.17 -0.92
N ALA A 56 -1.46 -1.81 0.31
CA ALA A 56 -1.29 -2.76 1.41
C ALA A 56 -2.59 -3.57 1.62
N ARG A 57 -3.74 -2.90 1.70
CA ARG A 57 -5.05 -3.56 1.81
C ARG A 57 -5.35 -4.47 0.62
N MET A 58 -5.03 -4.03 -0.59
CA MET A 58 -5.22 -4.84 -1.80
C MET A 58 -4.39 -6.13 -1.71
N ILE A 59 -3.12 -6.05 -1.32
CA ILE A 59 -2.29 -7.25 -1.12
C ILE A 59 -2.86 -8.11 0.01
N GLU A 60 -3.34 -7.51 1.09
CA GLU A 60 -3.92 -8.26 2.21
C GLU A 60 -5.18 -9.05 1.81
N TYR A 61 -6.00 -8.46 0.96
CA TYR A 61 -7.14 -9.13 0.36
C TYR A 61 -6.71 -10.26 -0.58
N LEU A 62 -5.77 -10.01 -1.49
CA LEU A 62 -5.32 -11.01 -2.47
C LEU A 62 -4.61 -12.21 -1.83
N VAL A 63 -3.87 -11.99 -0.74
CA VAL A 63 -3.03 -13.03 -0.12
C VAL A 63 -3.73 -13.75 1.03
N TRP A 64 -4.55 -13.04 1.83
CA TRP A 64 -5.19 -13.58 3.03
C TRP A 64 -6.71 -13.41 3.05
N GLY A 65 -7.33 -12.86 2.01
CA GLY A 65 -8.78 -12.63 1.97
C GLY A 65 -9.28 -11.58 2.95
N LYS A 66 -8.39 -10.74 3.50
CA LYS A 66 -8.79 -9.70 4.48
C LYS A 66 -9.65 -8.65 3.81
N THR A 67 -10.83 -8.43 4.35
CA THR A 67 -11.74 -7.36 3.93
C THR A 67 -11.65 -6.20 4.91
N TYR A 68 -11.68 -4.99 4.36
CA TYR A 68 -11.66 -3.76 5.15
C TYR A 68 -12.90 -2.96 4.80
N SER A 69 -13.56 -2.40 5.82
CA SER A 69 -14.53 -1.35 5.57
C SER A 69 -13.81 -0.16 4.93
N LEU A 70 -14.41 0.41 3.89
CA LEU A 70 -13.90 1.65 3.32
C LEU A 70 -13.87 2.70 4.43
N GLN A 71 -12.73 3.39 4.58
CA GLN A 71 -12.66 4.51 5.51
C GLN A 71 -13.71 5.54 5.08
N ASN A 72 -14.71 5.74 5.93
CA ASN A 72 -15.84 6.63 5.71
C ASN A 72 -15.44 8.10 5.90
N LYS A 73 -14.25 8.48 5.42
CA LYS A 73 -13.73 9.84 5.55
C LYS A 73 -14.29 10.67 4.41
N ASN A 74 -15.34 11.40 4.75
CA ASN A 74 -16.03 12.39 3.92
C ASN A 74 -16.69 11.80 2.67
N LYS A 75 -17.84 11.14 2.87
CA LYS A 75 -18.81 11.03 1.76
C LYS A 75 -19.15 12.46 1.34
N PHE A 76 -19.06 12.75 0.05
CA PHE A 76 -19.54 14.00 -0.56
C PHE A 76 -20.91 14.44 0.03
N TRP A 77 -21.79 13.46 0.27
CA TRP A 77 -23.11 13.60 0.87
C TRP A 77 -23.16 14.13 2.31
N ASN A 78 -22.06 14.03 3.08
CA ASN A 78 -21.97 14.54 4.44
C ASN A 78 -21.49 16.00 4.49
N LEU A 79 -21.12 16.59 3.35
CA LEU A 79 -20.73 18.00 3.23
C LEU A 79 -21.93 18.92 3.02
N SER A 80 -23.11 18.37 2.72
CA SER A 80 -24.34 19.15 2.59
C SER A 80 -24.78 19.68 3.96
N PRO A 81 -25.14 20.98 4.08
CA PRO A 81 -25.65 21.53 5.33
C PRO A 81 -26.90 20.78 5.77
N LYS A 82 -26.97 20.38 7.04
CA LYS A 82 -28.21 19.85 7.60
C LYS A 82 -29.24 20.98 7.66
N ILE A 83 -30.21 20.98 6.75
CA ILE A 83 -31.33 21.91 6.77
C ILE A 83 -32.12 21.63 8.06
N LYS A 84 -32.08 22.56 9.02
CA LYS A 84 -32.98 22.54 10.16
C LYS A 84 -34.31 23.12 9.71
N ILE A 85 -35.30 22.27 9.52
CA ILE A 85 -36.68 22.70 9.33
C ILE A 85 -37.21 22.98 10.74
N TYR A 86 -37.37 24.26 11.08
CA TYR A 86 -38.12 24.65 12.27
C TYR A 86 -39.60 24.59 11.90
N GLY A 87 -40.33 23.70 12.57
CA GLY A 87 -41.79 23.60 12.50
C GLY A 87 -42.45 24.34 13.65
#